data_AF-A0A099W9B6-F1
#
_entry.id   AF-A0A099W9B6-F1
#
_cell.length_a   1.000
_cell.length_b   1.000
_cell.length_c   1.000
_cell.angle_alpha   90.00
_cell.angle_beta   90.00
_cell.angle_gamma   90.00
#
_symmetry.space_group_name_H-M   'P 1'
#
loop_
_entity.id
_entity.type
_entity.pdbx_description
1 polymer ?
#
loop_
_entity_poly.entity_id
_entity_poly.type
_entity_poly.pdbx_seq_one_letter_code
_entity_poly.pdbx_strand_id
1 'polypeptide(L)'
;MKKLSLVVLSFLLLLAGCGQADTEDAYNTAIQKGLDAIASENYDKAEAAFELALEDKKSDDKAKAYLVQTKAMQEATDAYAKKDYKKTKKEVANVIQEKKGSDALVQKATELQAKDYDTASTLQIWKKTKCITKSKRNGAIWID
;
A
#
# COMPACT_ATOMS: atom_id res chain seq x y z
N MET A 1 -8.32 -53.01 4.83
CA MET A 1 -8.61 -51.99 3.78
C MET A 1 -9.80 -51.19 4.28
N LYS A 2 -9.82 -49.88 4.54
CA LYS A 2 -8.93 -48.74 4.28
C LYS A 2 -9.08 -47.78 5.47
N LYS A 3 -7.97 -47.17 5.91
CA LYS A 3 -7.97 -46.04 6.84
C LYS A 3 -8.56 -44.81 6.12
N LEU A 4 -9.46 -44.07 6.76
CA LEU A 4 -9.75 -42.68 6.41
C LEU A 4 -10.34 -42.00 7.67
N SER A 5 -9.49 -41.67 8.64
CA SER A 5 -8.83 -40.37 8.79
C SER A 5 -9.76 -39.34 9.44
N LEU A 6 -9.81 -39.44 10.76
CA LEU A 6 -10.34 -38.48 11.74
C LEU A 6 -9.45 -37.23 11.79
N VAL A 7 -9.41 -36.43 10.72
CA VAL A 7 -8.54 -35.24 10.62
C VAL A 7 -9.25 -34.10 9.89
N VAL A 8 -10.34 -33.56 10.43
CA VAL A 8 -10.87 -32.25 9.95
C VAL A 8 -11.60 -31.50 11.07
N LEU A 9 -10.94 -31.27 12.21
CA LEU A 9 -11.36 -30.19 13.12
C LEU A 9 -10.22 -29.69 14.03
N SER A 10 -9.00 -29.63 13.51
CA SER A 10 -7.82 -29.09 14.21
C SER A 10 -7.31 -27.76 13.62
N PHE A 11 -8.10 -27.07 12.80
CA PHE A 11 -7.63 -25.89 12.04
C PHE A 11 -7.88 -24.52 12.70
N LEU A 12 -8.18 -24.47 14.00
CA LEU A 12 -8.42 -23.21 14.72
C LEU A 12 -7.60 -23.05 16.01
N LEU A 13 -6.49 -23.79 16.14
CA LEU A 13 -5.52 -23.67 17.24
C LEU A 13 -4.16 -23.16 16.75
N LEU A 14 -4.15 -22.19 15.82
CA LEU A 14 -2.98 -21.33 15.60
C LEU A 14 -2.90 -20.17 16.60
N LEU A 15 -3.57 -20.30 17.75
CA LEU A 15 -3.20 -19.58 18.95
C LEU A 15 -2.01 -20.33 19.61
N ALA A 16 -0.87 -20.33 18.93
CA ALA A 16 0.39 -20.66 19.58
C ALA A 16 0.69 -19.52 20.56
N GLY A 17 0.36 -19.77 21.83
CA GLY A 17 0.73 -18.92 22.93
C GLY A 17 2.20 -19.08 23.33
N CYS A 18 2.61 -18.09 24.13
CA CYS A 18 3.70 -18.10 25.10
C CYS A 18 5.15 -18.08 24.59
N GLY A 19 5.81 -16.97 24.92
CA GLY A 19 7.20 -16.94 25.30
C GLY A 19 7.46 -15.54 25.84
N GLN A 20 8.00 -15.44 27.05
CA GLN A 20 8.48 -14.19 27.62
C GLN A 20 9.65 -13.75 26.75
N ALA A 21 9.33 -13.06 25.65
CA ALA A 21 10.30 -12.61 24.68
C ALA A 21 11.10 -11.50 25.36
N ASP A 22 12.41 -11.68 25.44
CA ASP A 22 13.30 -10.55 25.61
C ASP A 22 12.83 -9.45 24.65
N THR A 23 12.78 -8.19 25.10
CA THR A 23 12.18 -7.08 24.32
C THR A 23 12.74 -6.93 22.91
N GLU A 24 13.93 -7.48 22.66
CA GLU A 24 14.53 -7.62 21.32
C GLU A 24 13.75 -8.55 20.38
N ASP A 25 13.27 -9.69 20.88
CA ASP A 25 12.57 -10.69 20.08
C ASP A 25 11.17 -10.22 19.67
N ALA A 26 10.47 -9.51 20.56
CA ALA A 26 9.16 -8.92 20.27
C ALA A 26 9.27 -7.81 19.21
N TYR A 27 10.21 -6.89 19.38
CA TYR A 27 10.51 -5.83 18.41
C TYR A 27 10.86 -6.42 17.03
N ASN A 28 11.81 -7.36 16.95
CA ASN A 28 12.24 -7.93 15.68
C ASN A 28 11.10 -8.69 14.99
N THR A 29 10.27 -9.40 15.75
CA THR A 29 9.09 -10.08 15.24
C THR A 29 8.08 -9.09 14.66
N ALA A 30 7.83 -7.97 15.33
CA ALA A 30 6.92 -6.93 14.87
C ALA A 30 7.42 -6.28 13.58
N ILE A 31 8.73 -5.96 13.48
CA ILE A 31 9.35 -5.45 12.26
C ILE A 31 9.18 -6.42 11.09
N GLN A 32 9.48 -7.71 11.28
CA GLN A 32 9.34 -8.70 10.21
C GLN A 32 7.89 -8.84 9.74
N LYS A 33 6.93 -8.91 10.66
CA LYS A 33 5.50 -8.93 10.32
C LYS A 33 5.08 -7.71 9.50
N GLY A 34 5.61 -6.53 9.83
CA GLY A 34 5.35 -5.31 9.06
C GLY A 34 5.90 -5.38 7.64
N LEU A 35 7.11 -5.88 7.46
CA LEU A 35 7.73 -6.07 6.15
C LEU A 35 7.02 -7.13 5.30
N ASP A 36 6.59 -8.25 5.91
CA ASP A 36 5.80 -9.28 5.24
C ASP A 36 4.42 -8.75 4.80
N ALA A 37 3.80 -7.91 5.62
CA ALA A 37 2.55 -7.24 5.30
C ALA A 37 2.72 -6.24 4.14
N ILE A 38 3.83 -5.49 4.09
CA ILE A 38 4.18 -4.64 2.93
C ILE A 38 4.31 -5.49 1.66
N ALA A 39 5.01 -6.63 1.72
CA ALA A 39 5.17 -7.52 0.58
C ALA A 39 3.83 -8.07 0.07
N SER A 40 2.88 -8.25 0.98
CA SER A 40 1.50 -8.66 0.70
C SER A 40 0.56 -7.49 0.36
N GLU A 41 1.09 -6.27 0.23
CA GLU A 41 0.34 -5.03 -0.02
C GLU A 41 -0.78 -4.75 1.01
N ASN A 42 -0.64 -5.28 2.23
CA ASN A 42 -1.57 -5.08 3.32
C ASN A 42 -1.05 -3.99 4.27
N TYR A 43 -1.24 -2.74 3.88
CA TYR A 43 -0.67 -1.59 4.60
C TYR A 43 -1.27 -1.39 5.99
N ASP A 44 -2.56 -1.71 6.20
CA ASP A 44 -3.19 -1.66 7.53
C ASP A 44 -2.50 -2.59 8.53
N LYS A 45 -2.20 -3.83 8.11
CA LYS A 45 -1.47 -4.80 8.96
C LYS A 45 -0.02 -4.38 9.17
N ALA A 46 0.60 -3.79 8.14
CA ALA A 46 1.96 -3.30 8.24
C ALA A 46 2.05 -2.15 9.27
N GLU A 47 1.11 -1.20 9.22
CA GLU A 47 1.01 -0.10 10.16
C GLU A 47 0.91 -0.61 11.60
N ALA A 48 -0.06 -1.48 11.88
CA ALA A 48 -0.25 -2.05 13.22
C ALA A 48 1.01 -2.80 13.73
N ALA A 49 1.71 -3.51 12.84
CA ALA A 49 2.94 -4.21 13.21
C ALA A 49 4.09 -3.24 13.54
N PHE A 50 4.24 -2.14 12.81
CA PHE A 50 5.26 -1.13 13.13
C PHE A 50 4.91 -0.30 14.37
N GLU A 51 3.62 -0.06 14.63
CA GLU A 51 3.17 0.54 15.88
C GLU A 51 3.54 -0.35 17.08
N LEU A 52 3.32 -1.67 16.98
CA LEU A 52 3.74 -2.63 17.99
C LEU A 52 5.27 -2.62 18.19
N ALA A 53 6.06 -2.54 17.12
CA ALA A 53 7.51 -2.42 17.24
C ALA A 53 7.93 -1.14 18.00
N LEU A 54 7.18 -0.04 17.82
CA LEU A 54 7.42 1.22 18.54
C LEU A 54 6.89 1.20 19.97
N GLU A 55 5.94 0.35 20.32
CA GLU A 55 5.55 0.15 21.72
C GLU A 55 6.72 -0.40 22.54
N ASP A 56 7.46 -1.35 21.97
CA ASP A 56 8.66 -1.93 22.56
C ASP A 56 9.86 -0.96 22.51
N LYS A 57 10.11 -0.34 21.33
CA LYS A 57 11.24 0.57 21.11
C LYS A 57 10.79 1.93 20.57
N LYS A 58 10.19 2.75 21.44
CA LYS A 58 9.64 4.09 21.10
C LYS A 58 10.61 5.05 20.41
N SER A 59 11.91 4.87 20.60
CA SER A 59 12.94 5.76 20.05
C SER A 59 13.65 5.19 18.83
N ASP A 60 13.24 4.03 18.32
CA ASP A 60 13.88 3.43 17.15
C ASP A 60 13.55 4.20 15.86
N ASP A 61 14.57 4.81 15.27
CA ASP A 61 14.44 5.62 14.06
C ASP A 61 13.92 4.83 12.86
N LYS A 62 14.31 3.54 12.76
CA LYS A 62 14.00 2.70 11.61
C LYS A 62 12.52 2.28 11.63
N ALA A 63 12.02 1.86 12.78
CA ALA A 63 10.60 1.57 12.99
C ALA A 63 9.70 2.79 12.75
N LYS A 64 10.14 3.99 13.19
CA LYS A 64 9.45 5.25 12.86
C LYS A 64 9.40 5.51 11.37
N ALA A 65 10.52 5.35 10.68
CA ALA A 65 10.59 5.53 9.23
C ALA A 65 9.67 4.53 8.48
N TYR A 66 9.64 3.26 8.91
CA TYR A 66 8.72 2.27 8.36
C TYR A 66 7.26 2.66 8.56
N LEU A 67 6.89 3.10 9.77
CA LEU A 67 5.53 3.53 10.06
C LEU A 67 5.12 4.73 9.20
N VAL A 68 5.99 5.74 9.10
CA VAL A 68 5.74 6.96 8.29
C VAL A 68 5.55 6.60 6.82
N GLN A 69 6.44 5.80 6.23
CA GLN A 69 6.28 5.37 4.84
C GLN A 69 5.03 4.54 4.62
N THR A 70 4.69 3.64 5.55
CA THR A 70 3.52 2.79 5.43
C THR A 70 2.24 3.62 5.42
N LYS A 71 2.12 4.59 6.32
CA LYS A 71 1.00 5.55 6.37
C LYS A 71 0.89 6.36 5.10
N ALA A 72 2.00 6.91 4.60
CA ALA A 72 2.01 7.65 3.35
C ALA A 72 1.62 6.77 2.15
N MET A 73 2.06 5.51 2.12
CA MET A 73 1.70 4.56 1.06
C MET A 73 0.22 4.17 1.09
N GLN A 74 -0.33 3.97 2.29
CA GLN A 74 -1.76 3.76 2.48
C GLN A 74 -2.56 4.95 1.97
N GLU A 75 -2.20 6.18 2.35
CA GLU A 75 -2.87 7.37 1.84
C GLU A 75 -2.74 7.53 0.32
N ALA A 76 -1.58 7.19 -0.24
CA ALA A 76 -1.33 7.26 -1.68
C ALA A 76 -2.23 6.30 -2.47
N THR A 77 -2.35 5.05 -2.00
CA THR A 77 -3.18 4.01 -2.63
C THR A 77 -4.67 4.32 -2.50
N ASP A 78 -5.10 4.82 -1.35
CA ASP A 78 -6.45 5.32 -1.12
C ASP A 78 -6.80 6.49 -2.05
N ALA A 79 -5.91 7.49 -2.14
CA ALA A 79 -6.09 8.63 -3.02
C ALA A 79 -6.15 8.20 -4.49
N TYR A 80 -5.33 7.22 -4.87
CA TYR A 80 -5.30 6.69 -6.23
C TYR A 80 -6.62 5.99 -6.57
N ALA A 81 -7.15 5.17 -5.66
CA ALA A 81 -8.46 4.54 -5.80
C ALA A 81 -9.60 5.58 -5.94
N LYS A 82 -9.49 6.69 -5.22
CA LYS A 82 -10.41 7.84 -5.29
C LYS A 82 -10.17 8.76 -6.50
N LYS A 83 -9.16 8.47 -7.34
CA LYS A 83 -8.71 9.27 -8.49
C LYS A 83 -8.24 10.68 -8.10
N ASP A 84 -7.84 10.88 -6.85
CA ASP A 84 -7.18 12.10 -6.39
C ASP A 84 -5.68 12.01 -6.67
N TYR A 85 -5.33 12.10 -7.97
CA TYR A 85 -3.96 11.96 -8.45
C TYR A 85 -3.01 13.02 -7.88
N LYS A 86 -3.53 14.20 -7.51
CA LYS A 86 -2.73 15.25 -6.86
C LYS A 86 -2.29 14.77 -5.48
N LYS A 87 -3.22 14.23 -4.68
CA LYS A 87 -2.89 13.66 -3.38
C LYS A 87 -2.00 12.42 -3.53
N THR A 88 -2.28 11.52 -4.48
CA THR A 88 -1.41 10.36 -4.74
C THR A 88 0.04 10.76 -4.99
N LYS A 89 0.31 11.73 -5.88
CA LYS A 89 1.69 12.17 -6.16
C LYS A 89 2.39 12.73 -4.92
N LYS A 90 1.65 13.51 -4.11
CA LYS A 90 2.18 14.08 -2.87
C LYS A 90 2.60 12.97 -1.90
N GLU A 91 1.72 12.01 -1.66
CA GLU A 91 1.98 10.95 -0.69
C GLU A 91 3.02 9.94 -1.20
N VAL A 92 3.05 9.63 -2.50
CA VAL A 92 4.15 8.86 -3.11
C VAL A 92 5.51 9.55 -2.91
N ALA A 93 5.58 10.87 -3.08
CA ALA A 93 6.82 11.61 -2.83
C ALA A 93 7.24 11.52 -1.35
N ASN A 94 6.29 11.56 -0.42
CA ASN A 94 6.56 11.37 1.01
C ASN A 94 7.15 9.98 1.29
N VAL A 95 6.65 8.92 0.65
CA VAL A 95 7.24 7.56 0.76
C VAL A 95 8.68 7.55 0.28
N ILE A 96 8.95 8.11 -0.90
CA ILE A 96 10.27 8.08 -1.55
C ILE A 96 11.31 8.92 -0.79
N GLN A 97 10.89 10.04 -0.18
CA GLN A 97 11.79 10.95 0.53
C GLN A 97 12.26 10.41 1.90
N GLU A 98 11.55 9.43 2.47
CA GLU A 98 11.91 8.82 3.75
C GLU A 98 13.06 7.82 3.56
N LYS A 99 14.29 8.26 3.87
CA LYS A 99 15.54 7.55 3.52
C LYS A 99 15.87 6.38 4.44
N LYS A 100 15.28 6.31 5.64
CA LYS A 100 15.58 5.26 6.63
C LYS A 100 14.56 4.12 6.63
N GLY A 101 13.58 4.17 5.71
CA GLY A 101 12.49 3.20 5.64
C GLY A 101 12.80 1.96 4.78
N SER A 102 11.77 1.42 4.13
CA SER A 102 11.79 0.20 3.34
C SER A 102 12.00 0.51 1.86
N ASP A 103 13.07 -0.02 1.28
CA ASP A 103 13.31 0.04 -0.16
C ASP A 103 12.17 -0.62 -0.96
N ALA A 104 11.53 -1.65 -0.41
CA ALA A 104 10.38 -2.28 -1.03
C ALA A 104 9.19 -1.31 -1.12
N LEU A 105 8.96 -0.46 -0.10
CA LEU A 105 7.95 0.59 -0.16
C LEU A 105 8.30 1.65 -1.21
N VAL A 106 9.57 2.06 -1.28
CA VAL A 106 10.04 3.02 -2.30
C VAL A 106 9.83 2.47 -3.71
N GLN A 107 10.16 1.20 -3.94
CA GLN A 107 9.91 0.54 -5.23
C GLN A 107 8.42 0.54 -5.58
N LYS A 108 7.56 0.08 -4.65
CA LYS A 108 6.11 0.05 -4.85
C LYS A 108 5.52 1.44 -5.08
N ALA A 109 6.01 2.46 -4.37
CA ALA A 109 5.59 3.84 -4.55
C ALA A 109 5.98 4.37 -5.94
N THR A 110 7.18 4.02 -6.42
CA THR A 110 7.64 4.36 -7.77
C THR A 110 6.81 3.67 -8.85
N GLU A 111 6.44 2.40 -8.65
CA GLU A 111 5.52 1.67 -9.53
C GLU A 111 4.13 2.32 -9.58
N LEU A 112 3.61 2.75 -8.42
CA LEU A 112 2.34 3.49 -8.35
C LEU A 112 2.44 4.85 -9.06
N GLN A 113 3.58 5.54 -8.92
CA GLN A 113 3.85 6.79 -9.62
C GLN A 113 3.80 6.61 -11.14
N ALA A 114 4.42 5.54 -11.65
CA ALA A 114 4.43 5.22 -13.07
C ALA A 114 3.02 4.94 -13.61
N LYS A 115 2.19 4.21 -12.85
CA LYS A 115 0.78 3.95 -13.20
C LYS A 115 -0.02 5.26 -13.30
N ASP A 116 0.15 6.17 -12.35
CA ASP A 116 -0.54 7.46 -12.37
C ASP A 116 -0.21 8.29 -13.62
N TYR A 117 1.06 8.36 -14.03
CA TYR A 117 1.45 9.08 -15.25
C TYR A 117 0.82 8.48 -16.52
N ASP A 118 0.75 7.15 -16.63
CA ASP A 118 0.10 6.47 -17.75
C ASP A 118 -1.40 6.78 -17.81
N THR A 119 -2.08 6.69 -16.66
CA THR A 119 -3.52 7.00 -16.54
C THR A 119 -3.82 8.48 -16.82
N ALA A 120 -2.95 9.40 -16.38
CA ALA A 120 -3.08 10.81 -16.66
C ALA A 120 -2.93 11.12 -18.15
N SER A 121 -1.97 10.48 -18.83
CA SER A 121 -1.73 10.67 -20.27
C SER A 121 -2.93 10.21 -21.11
N THR A 122 -3.47 9.02 -20.81
CA THR A 122 -4.64 8.45 -21.49
C THR A 122 -5.91 9.25 -21.23
N LEU A 123 -6.12 9.76 -20.01
CA LEU A 123 -7.26 10.61 -19.67
C LEU A 123 -7.24 11.95 -20.43
N GLN A 124 -6.06 12.57 -20.59
CA GLN A 124 -5.90 13.80 -21.35
C GLN A 124 -6.19 13.59 -22.84
N ILE A 125 -5.73 12.47 -23.41
CA ILE A 125 -6.04 12.09 -24.79
C ILE A 125 -7.54 11.88 -24.95
N TRP A 126 -8.19 11.11 -24.07
CA TRP A 126 -9.62 10.87 -24.16
C TRP A 126 -10.46 12.14 -23.99
N LYS A 127 -10.09 13.03 -23.06
CA LYS A 127 -10.74 14.35 -22.92
C LYS A 127 -10.64 15.17 -24.21
N LYS A 128 -9.46 15.25 -24.82
CA LYS A 128 -9.25 15.94 -26.10
C LYS A 128 -10.09 15.30 -27.21
N THR A 129 -10.08 13.97 -27.33
CA THR A 129 -10.87 13.24 -28.33
C THR A 129 -12.38 13.43 -28.15
N LYS A 130 -12.87 13.47 -26.90
CA LYS A 130 -14.28 13.80 -26.60
C LYS A 130 -14.64 15.24 -26.96
N CYS A 131 -13.78 16.20 -26.66
CA CYS A 131 -14.00 17.59 -27.04
C CYS A 131 -14.05 17.75 -28.57
N ILE A 132 -13.13 17.11 -29.31
CA ILE A 132 -13.09 17.14 -30.77
C ILE A 132 -14.35 16.49 -31.37
N THR A 133 -14.76 15.33 -30.89
CA THR A 133 -15.96 14.63 -31.39
C THR A 133 -17.26 15.37 -31.05
N LYS A 134 -17.35 16.03 -29.89
CA LYS A 134 -18.50 16.90 -29.55
C LYS A 134 -18.54 18.15 -30.42
N SER A 135 -17.40 18.78 -30.67
CA SER A 135 -17.27 19.93 -31.57
C SER A 135 -17.71 19.59 -33.00
N LYS A 136 -17.24 18.46 -33.56
CA LYS A 136 -17.66 17.99 -34.89
C LYS A 136 -19.16 17.68 -34.99
N ARG A 137 -19.77 17.16 -33.91
CA ARG A 137 -21.21 16.86 -33.88
C ARG A 137 -22.07 18.12 -33.79
N ASN A 138 -21.62 19.13 -33.04
CA ASN A 138 -22.32 20.41 -32.90
C ASN A 138 -22.11 21.34 -34.10
N GLY A 139 -20.98 21.21 -34.82
CA GLY A 139 -20.70 21.93 -36.07
C GLY A 139 -21.35 21.30 -37.31
N ALA A 140 -21.95 20.12 -37.19
CA ALA A 140 -22.71 19.45 -38.26
C ALA A 140 -24.21 19.83 -38.25
N ILE A 141 -24.61 20.85 -37.49
CA ILE A 141 -25.96 21.42 -37.52
C ILE A 141 -25.92 22.66 -38.43
N TRP A 142 -25.97 22.43 -39.74
CA TRP A 142 -26.38 23.40 -40.75
C TRP A 142 -27.52 22.72 -41.52
N ILE A 143 -28.76 22.96 -41.08
CA ILE A 143 -29.77 23.82 -41.73
C ILE A 143 -30.26 23.18 -43.03
N ASP A 144 -31.46 22.59 -42.96
CA ASP A 144 -32.33 22.32 -44.10
C ASP A 144 -32.82 23.64 -44.71
#